data_AF-A0A7S2UKS4-F1
#
_entry.id   AF-A0A7S2UKS4-F1
#
_cell.length_a   1.000
_cell.length_b   1.000
_cell.length_c   1.000
_cell.angle_alpha   90.00
_cell.angle_beta   90.00
_cell.angle_gamma   90.00
#
_symmetry.space_group_name_H-M   'P 1'
#
loop_
_entity.id
_entity.type
_entity.pdbx_description
1 polymer ?
#
loop_
_entity_poly.entity_id
_entity_poly.type
_entity_poly.pdbx_seq_one_letter_code
_entity_poly.pdbx_strand_id
1 'polypeptide(L)'
;MMHNRSNNMSDPEPERVPFPFGFQFSHPARYHDPEQTFQVGDLVWYEIKGNFSVGSKGIQWGEGTVKHIHPEGNLYTIAGKAWNYDHKTHPLIGVKGGPPMYNSLSSASEARDIYRRWAQNNHPNFKVKRAAMMGKDEVMHPSLRSVPREAMFKVWDRDTIPTCPIIPSSQSHDGERDSLSLEEAQERYGPDLQYKGAKQDGYGPEMWGITLEQLMAVKELPGFEEEMLMLDVVTQLINPYTKNSGMGYSLLLNKDKPLRAKIMTSHAWGEKYAHFVTAIKDSGVEGPFWCCAMAIYQCEDIPELAISKQLGPDLENGPFATVLKQATDMIAVFTPAVDIYLRMWCVYEIFVATKYGVPLHFAALNGQFRSGLENIYDAIYEHGKRRCDAETARCGNPDAPMNSDETQIRALINDSEGKFDTIDSVVEWCKAIYHIGEVRHPGVIGANEEPAHLILLGGSSRFDYLAKTLSSVATAIDRIPSRKTE
;
A
#
# COMPACT_ATOMS: atom_id res chain seq x y z
N MET A 1 55.23 9.82 -45.49
CA MET A 1 54.75 8.70 -46.34
C MET A 1 53.23 8.72 -46.24
N MET A 2 52.44 9.36 -47.12
CA MET A 2 52.17 9.15 -48.55
C MET A 2 51.83 7.69 -48.94
N HIS A 3 50.53 7.41 -49.11
CA HIS A 3 49.84 6.82 -50.29
C HIS A 3 48.35 6.62 -49.90
N ASN A 4 47.31 7.27 -50.46
CA ASN A 4 46.77 7.47 -51.82
C ASN A 4 45.84 6.33 -52.35
N ARG A 5 44.54 6.68 -52.45
CA ARG A 5 43.47 6.28 -53.40
C ARG A 5 43.00 4.80 -53.51
N SER A 6 41.67 4.63 -53.43
CA SER A 6 40.84 4.33 -54.63
C SER A 6 39.34 4.53 -54.38
N ASN A 7 38.69 5.21 -55.32
CA ASN A 7 37.25 5.37 -55.49
C ASN A 7 36.56 4.03 -55.81
N ASN A 8 35.29 3.89 -55.41
CA ASN A 8 34.28 3.22 -56.23
C ASN A 8 32.92 3.90 -56.04
N MET A 9 32.41 4.49 -57.12
CA MET A 9 31.01 4.86 -57.31
C MET A 9 30.29 3.66 -57.91
N SER A 10 29.12 3.32 -57.39
CA SER A 10 28.13 2.47 -58.06
C SER A 10 26.73 3.00 -57.76
N ASP A 11 26.07 3.45 -58.83
CA ASP A 11 24.65 3.62 -59.16
C ASP A 11 23.55 3.98 -58.12
N PRO A 12 22.55 4.79 -58.53
CA PRO A 12 21.54 5.34 -57.63
C PRO A 12 20.50 4.29 -57.18
N GLU A 13 20.14 4.34 -55.89
CA GLU A 13 18.94 3.68 -55.35
C GLU A 13 17.68 4.09 -56.13
N PRO A 14 16.72 3.18 -56.36
CA PRO A 14 15.39 3.56 -56.85
C PRO A 14 14.65 4.39 -55.80
N GLU A 15 13.98 5.44 -56.28
CA GLU A 15 13.07 6.31 -55.52
C GLU A 15 12.16 5.50 -54.58
N ARG A 16 12.37 5.68 -53.27
CA ARG A 16 11.38 5.34 -52.26
C ARG A 16 10.31 6.42 -52.29
N VAL A 17 9.09 6.06 -52.68
CA VAL A 17 7.92 6.91 -52.44
C VAL A 17 7.63 6.90 -50.94
N PRO A 18 7.76 8.03 -50.22
CA PRO A 18 7.52 8.04 -48.79
C PRO A 18 6.04 8.32 -48.49
N PHE A 19 5.56 7.68 -47.42
CA PHE A 19 4.44 8.21 -46.64
C PHE A 19 4.72 9.68 -46.27
N PRO A 20 3.68 10.53 -46.13
CA PRO A 20 3.87 11.96 -45.93
C PRO A 20 4.65 12.28 -44.64
N PHE A 21 5.52 13.27 -44.77
CA PHE A 21 6.44 13.88 -43.82
C PHE A 21 5.92 14.06 -42.38
N GLY A 22 6.78 13.80 -41.38
CA GLY A 22 6.71 14.50 -40.08
C GLY A 22 6.96 13.70 -38.80
N PHE A 23 7.05 12.36 -38.85
CA PHE A 23 7.13 11.55 -37.64
C PHE A 23 8.51 10.87 -37.50
N GLN A 24 9.25 11.23 -36.46
CA GLN A 24 10.35 10.40 -35.95
C GLN A 24 9.80 9.54 -34.81
N PHE A 25 9.81 8.23 -34.98
CA PHE A 25 9.52 7.29 -33.89
C PHE A 25 10.75 7.27 -32.98
N SER A 26 10.63 7.78 -31.77
CA SER A 26 11.75 7.85 -30.84
C SER A 26 11.89 6.61 -29.96
N HIS A 27 11.51 5.41 -30.46
CA HIS A 27 11.53 4.08 -29.83
C HIS A 27 10.12 3.50 -29.55
N PRO A 28 9.92 2.17 -29.66
CA PRO A 28 8.78 1.48 -29.06
C PRO A 28 8.80 1.75 -27.56
N ALA A 29 7.64 2.04 -26.98
CA ALA A 29 7.47 2.33 -25.57
C ALA A 29 6.62 1.26 -24.91
N ARG A 30 7.27 0.23 -24.38
CA ARG A 30 7.04 -0.06 -22.97
C ARG A 30 8.27 0.42 -22.23
N TYR A 31 8.04 1.04 -21.08
CA TYR A 31 8.98 1.35 -20.00
C TYR A 31 10.42 0.94 -20.27
N HIS A 32 11.30 1.95 -20.34
CA HIS A 32 12.74 1.87 -20.62
C HIS A 32 13.47 0.76 -19.83
N ASP A 33 13.37 -0.48 -20.31
CA ASP A 33 14.26 -1.59 -19.98
C ASP A 33 15.14 -1.85 -21.22
N PRO A 34 16.39 -1.37 -21.23
CA PRO A 34 17.28 -1.52 -22.37
C PRO A 34 17.69 -2.99 -22.63
N GLU A 35 17.33 -3.93 -21.74
CA GLU A 35 17.71 -5.34 -21.86
C GLU A 35 16.63 -6.20 -22.54
N GLN A 36 15.44 -5.66 -22.80
CA GLN A 36 14.33 -6.45 -23.34
C GLN A 36 14.29 -6.45 -24.88
N THR A 37 14.24 -7.64 -25.48
CA THR A 37 14.09 -7.83 -26.95
C THR A 37 12.65 -8.19 -27.31
N PHE A 38 12.12 -7.63 -28.41
CA PHE A 38 10.77 -7.96 -28.92
C PHE A 38 10.85 -8.96 -30.08
N GLN A 39 9.83 -9.80 -30.22
CA GLN A 39 9.63 -10.71 -31.34
C GLN A 39 8.60 -10.17 -32.33
N VAL A 40 8.68 -10.62 -33.60
CA VAL A 40 7.64 -10.31 -34.59
C VAL A 40 6.31 -10.92 -34.14
N GLY A 41 5.26 -10.11 -34.11
CA GLY A 41 3.95 -10.47 -33.59
C GLY A 41 3.66 -9.93 -32.19
N ASP A 42 4.67 -9.45 -31.46
CA ASP A 42 4.48 -8.85 -30.14
C ASP A 42 3.66 -7.57 -30.22
N LEU A 43 2.73 -7.39 -29.28
CA LEU A 43 2.00 -6.15 -29.11
C LEU A 43 2.80 -5.20 -28.21
N VAL A 44 3.10 -4.02 -28.72
CA VAL A 44 3.91 -2.98 -28.08
C VAL A 44 3.14 -1.67 -28.01
N TRP A 45 3.41 -0.91 -26.95
CA TRP A 45 3.01 0.49 -26.85
C TRP A 45 4.16 1.34 -27.41
N TYR A 46 3.91 2.57 -27.86
CA TYR A 46 4.97 3.46 -28.33
C TYR A 46 4.67 4.93 -28.09
N GLU A 47 5.71 5.67 -27.74
CA GLU A 47 5.67 7.12 -27.56
C GLU A 47 6.00 7.77 -28.91
N ILE A 48 5.16 8.72 -29.33
CA ILE A 48 5.35 9.48 -30.57
C ILE A 48 5.82 10.87 -30.18
N LYS A 49 7.12 11.14 -30.36
CA LYS A 49 7.68 12.48 -30.23
C LYS A 49 7.55 13.21 -31.57
N GLY A 50 6.42 13.90 -31.76
CA GLY A 50 6.19 14.74 -32.91
C GLY A 50 6.48 16.22 -32.63
N ASN A 51 7.09 16.91 -33.61
CA ASN A 51 6.96 18.37 -33.73
C ASN A 51 5.59 18.66 -34.36
N PHE A 52 4.53 18.59 -33.57
CA PHE A 52 3.19 18.86 -34.06
C PHE A 52 3.07 20.35 -34.43
N SER A 53 2.60 20.62 -35.63
CA SER A 53 2.37 21.98 -36.10
C SER A 53 1.30 22.63 -35.22
N VAL A 54 1.68 23.76 -34.63
CA VAL A 54 0.85 24.69 -33.83
C VAL A 54 0.64 24.30 -32.35
N GLY A 55 1.69 24.49 -31.56
CA GLY A 55 1.56 25.03 -30.19
C GLY A 55 1.30 24.06 -29.03
N SER A 56 1.16 22.76 -29.26
CA SER A 56 1.07 21.75 -28.21
C SER A 56 2.28 20.81 -28.25
N LYS A 57 3.24 21.01 -27.33
CA LYS A 57 4.19 19.96 -26.95
C LYS A 57 3.43 18.91 -26.13
N GLY A 58 2.72 18.02 -26.81
CA GLY A 58 2.03 16.88 -26.21
C GLY A 58 2.78 15.59 -26.48
N ILE A 59 2.93 14.75 -25.46
CA ILE A 59 3.36 13.36 -25.64
C ILE A 59 2.15 12.58 -26.16
N GLN A 60 2.33 11.86 -27.26
CA GLN A 60 1.30 10.98 -27.80
C GLN A 60 1.69 9.52 -27.64
N TRP A 61 0.68 8.67 -27.45
CA TRP A 61 0.87 7.23 -27.30
C TRP A 61 0.12 6.49 -28.41
N GLY A 62 0.70 5.38 -28.84
CA GLY A 62 0.06 4.43 -29.74
C GLY A 62 0.23 3.00 -29.28
N GLU A 63 -0.64 2.13 -29.78
CA GLU A 63 -0.52 0.67 -29.66
C GLU A 63 -0.22 0.09 -31.05
N GLY A 64 0.56 -0.97 -31.13
CA GLY A 64 0.78 -1.66 -32.39
C GLY A 64 1.51 -2.99 -32.26
N THR A 65 1.53 -3.75 -33.35
CA THR A 65 2.20 -5.04 -33.42
C THR A 65 3.56 -4.90 -34.09
N VAL A 66 4.60 -5.49 -33.52
CA VAL A 66 5.92 -5.60 -34.15
C VAL A 66 5.79 -6.42 -35.43
N LYS A 67 6.06 -5.80 -36.57
CA LYS A 67 6.03 -6.44 -37.89
C LYS A 67 7.42 -6.84 -38.37
N HIS A 68 8.44 -6.12 -37.93
CA HIS A 68 9.81 -6.37 -38.35
C HIS A 68 10.78 -5.94 -37.24
N ILE A 69 11.84 -6.72 -37.06
CA ILE A 69 12.98 -6.40 -36.21
C ILE A 69 14.14 -6.16 -37.15
N HIS A 70 14.74 -4.97 -37.09
CA HIS A 70 15.85 -4.63 -37.98
C HIS A 70 17.15 -5.24 -37.45
N PRO A 71 18.07 -5.63 -38.36
CA PRO A 71 19.33 -6.30 -37.99
C PRO A 71 20.29 -5.43 -37.17
N GLU A 72 20.07 -4.12 -37.11
CA GLU A 72 20.92 -3.16 -36.39
C GLU A 72 20.72 -3.18 -34.86
N GLY A 73 19.82 -4.02 -34.34
CA GLY A 73 19.52 -4.14 -32.91
C GLY A 73 18.74 -2.93 -32.40
N ASN A 74 17.67 -3.17 -31.63
CA ASN A 74 16.82 -2.15 -31.00
C ASN A 74 15.94 -1.29 -31.93
N LEU A 75 15.92 -1.55 -33.25
CA LEU A 75 14.99 -0.88 -34.17
C LEU A 75 13.88 -1.83 -34.62
N TYR A 76 12.63 -1.37 -34.55
CA TYR A 76 11.44 -2.18 -34.82
C TYR A 76 10.48 -1.43 -35.75
N THR A 77 9.88 -2.14 -36.70
CA THR A 77 8.73 -1.63 -37.46
C THR A 77 7.45 -2.08 -36.77
N ILE A 78 6.59 -1.13 -36.42
CA ILE A 78 5.33 -1.37 -35.72
C ILE A 78 4.18 -0.98 -36.63
N ALA A 79 3.14 -1.83 -36.72
CA ALA A 79 1.88 -1.47 -37.37
C ALA A 79 0.80 -1.32 -36.30
N GLY A 80 0.21 -0.14 -36.19
CA GLY A 80 -0.63 0.20 -35.07
C GLY A 80 -1.44 1.48 -35.25
N LYS A 81 -2.17 1.85 -34.21
CA LYS A 81 -2.95 3.10 -34.14
C LYS A 81 -2.27 4.06 -33.18
N ALA A 82 -2.24 5.33 -33.55
CA ALA A 82 -1.83 6.43 -32.68
C ALA A 82 -3.08 7.20 -32.25
N TRP A 83 -3.12 7.66 -30.99
CA TRP A 83 -4.21 8.51 -30.51
C TRP A 83 -3.69 9.94 -30.32
N ASN A 84 -4.25 10.89 -31.09
CA ASN A 84 -4.04 12.32 -30.86
C ASN A 84 -4.88 12.75 -29.66
N TYR A 85 -4.25 13.14 -28.56
CA TYR A 85 -4.95 13.83 -27.48
C TYR A 85 -4.83 15.35 -27.69
N ASP A 86 -5.86 15.95 -28.28
CA ASP A 86 -5.99 17.41 -28.35
C ASP A 86 -6.88 17.90 -27.21
N HIS A 87 -6.28 18.60 -26.24
CA HIS A 87 -6.98 19.19 -25.11
C HIS A 87 -7.99 20.30 -25.52
N LYS A 88 -7.99 20.75 -26.79
CA LYS A 88 -8.83 21.88 -27.24
C LYS A 88 -10.04 21.49 -28.11
N THR A 89 -10.11 20.29 -28.68
CA THR A 89 -11.18 19.91 -29.64
C THR A 89 -12.21 18.90 -29.14
N HIS A 90 -12.18 18.53 -27.86
CA HIS A 90 -13.28 17.82 -27.20
C HIS A 90 -14.03 18.69 -26.17
N PRO A 91 -14.83 19.68 -26.57
CA PRO A 91 -16.12 19.82 -25.92
C PRO A 91 -16.98 18.62 -26.33
N LEU A 92 -17.65 18.00 -25.35
CA LEU A 92 -18.67 16.98 -25.53
C LEU A 92 -19.66 17.36 -26.65
N ILE A 93 -19.43 16.89 -27.89
CA ILE A 93 -20.37 17.05 -29.01
C ILE A 93 -20.86 15.66 -29.39
N GLY A 94 -22.17 15.49 -29.24
CA GLY A 94 -22.88 14.23 -29.35
C GLY A 94 -22.76 13.56 -30.72
N VAL A 95 -22.61 12.25 -30.67
CA VAL A 95 -22.88 11.36 -31.80
C VAL A 95 -24.39 11.43 -32.09
N LYS A 96 -24.74 11.70 -33.35
CA LYS A 96 -26.13 11.67 -33.83
C LYS A 96 -26.74 10.29 -33.55
N GLY A 97 -27.68 10.22 -32.62
CA GLY A 97 -28.38 8.99 -32.20
C GLY A 97 -28.12 8.51 -30.77
N GLY A 98 -27.29 9.20 -29.98
CA GLY A 98 -27.13 8.93 -28.55
C GLY A 98 -28.33 9.40 -27.70
N PRO A 99 -28.54 8.86 -26.49
CA PRO A 99 -29.58 9.34 -25.58
C PRO A 99 -29.38 10.83 -25.25
N PRO A 100 -30.48 11.59 -24.99
CA PRO A 100 -30.39 13.02 -24.69
C PRO A 100 -29.49 13.27 -23.47
N MET A 101 -28.62 14.28 -23.54
CA MET A 101 -27.74 14.66 -22.43
C MET A 101 -28.53 15.19 -21.22
N TYR A 102 -28.12 14.76 -20.03
CA TYR A 102 -28.82 14.92 -18.75
C TYR A 102 -28.18 16.03 -17.90
N ASN A 103 -28.85 17.17 -17.76
CA ASN A 103 -28.44 18.25 -16.85
C ASN A 103 -29.32 18.37 -15.59
N SER A 104 -30.11 17.35 -15.23
CA SER A 104 -31.06 17.46 -14.11
C SER A 104 -31.42 16.16 -13.40
N LEU A 105 -30.54 15.15 -13.36
CA LEU A 105 -30.83 13.92 -12.62
C LEU A 105 -30.33 14.02 -11.18
N SER A 106 -31.13 13.51 -10.25
CA SER A 106 -30.90 13.65 -8.81
C SER A 106 -30.00 12.55 -8.21
N SER A 107 -29.77 11.45 -8.94
CA SER A 107 -28.91 10.35 -8.49
C SER A 107 -28.41 9.42 -9.61
N ALA A 108 -27.33 8.69 -9.34
CA ALA A 108 -26.75 7.68 -10.24
C ALA A 108 -27.70 6.48 -10.51
N SER A 109 -28.59 6.16 -9.57
CA SER A 109 -29.62 5.13 -9.75
C SER A 109 -30.63 5.52 -10.84
N GLU A 110 -31.03 6.78 -10.85
CA GLU A 110 -32.01 7.32 -11.81
C GLU A 110 -31.45 7.32 -13.24
N ALA A 111 -30.16 7.65 -13.39
CA ALA A 111 -29.45 7.56 -14.68
C ALA A 111 -29.38 6.11 -15.21
N ARG A 112 -29.12 5.12 -14.34
CA ARG A 112 -29.07 3.70 -14.72
C ARG A 112 -30.41 3.18 -15.23
N ASP A 113 -31.50 3.55 -14.57
CA ASP A 113 -32.85 3.09 -14.96
C ASP A 113 -33.35 3.73 -16.25
N ILE A 114 -32.94 4.96 -16.54
CA ILE A 114 -33.27 5.62 -17.81
C ILE A 114 -32.47 4.98 -18.96
N TYR A 115 -31.18 4.70 -18.74
CA TYR A 115 -30.34 4.03 -19.75
C TYR A 115 -30.86 2.61 -20.07
N ARG A 116 -31.26 1.83 -19.05
CA ARG A 116 -31.91 0.53 -19.25
C ARG A 116 -33.15 0.62 -20.13
N ARG A 117 -34.03 1.58 -19.84
CA ARG A 117 -35.28 1.77 -20.60
C ARG A 117 -35.00 2.18 -22.05
N TRP A 118 -34.03 3.08 -22.26
CA TRP A 118 -33.61 3.46 -23.61
C TRP A 118 -33.05 2.27 -24.41
N ALA A 119 -32.21 1.44 -23.79
CA ALA A 119 -31.62 0.26 -24.43
C ALA A 119 -32.68 -0.79 -24.80
N GLN A 120 -33.67 -1.03 -23.92
CA GLN A 120 -34.78 -1.95 -24.17
C GLN A 120 -35.69 -1.49 -25.33
N ASN A 121 -35.94 -0.18 -25.43
CA ASN A 121 -36.83 0.37 -26.45
C ASN A 121 -36.19 0.46 -27.84
N ASN A 122 -34.88 0.72 -27.91
CA ASN A 122 -34.18 0.91 -29.19
C ASN A 122 -33.48 -0.35 -29.69
N HIS A 123 -33.25 -1.33 -28.81
CA HIS A 123 -32.66 -2.62 -29.16
C HIS A 123 -33.41 -3.78 -28.49
N PRO A 124 -34.64 -4.13 -28.94
CA PRO A 124 -35.53 -5.09 -28.26
C PRO A 124 -35.00 -6.53 -28.23
N ASN A 125 -34.02 -6.86 -29.08
CA ASN A 125 -33.31 -8.16 -29.06
C ASN A 125 -32.02 -8.14 -28.22
N PHE A 126 -31.69 -6.99 -27.60
CA PHE A 126 -30.56 -6.85 -26.70
C PHE A 126 -30.92 -7.48 -25.35
N LYS A 127 -30.76 -8.81 -25.25
CA LYS A 127 -30.73 -9.47 -23.95
C LYS A 127 -29.54 -8.88 -23.18
N VAL A 128 -29.81 -8.23 -22.05
CA VAL A 128 -28.79 -7.96 -21.02
C VAL A 128 -28.36 -9.31 -20.45
N LYS A 129 -27.63 -10.10 -21.23
CA LYS A 129 -26.55 -10.90 -20.65
C LYS A 129 -25.65 -9.85 -20.03
N ARG A 130 -25.40 -9.95 -18.72
CA ARG A 130 -24.30 -9.28 -18.00
C ARG A 130 -23.19 -9.10 -19.04
N ALA A 131 -23.04 -7.87 -19.56
CA ALA A 131 -22.21 -7.68 -20.74
C ALA A 131 -20.85 -8.24 -20.37
N ALA A 132 -20.39 -9.24 -21.12
CA ALA A 132 -19.01 -9.64 -21.11
C ALA A 132 -18.26 -8.39 -21.59
N MET A 133 -17.87 -7.55 -20.64
CA MET A 133 -17.36 -6.22 -20.89
C MET A 133 -15.90 -6.25 -21.33
N MET A 134 -15.40 -7.40 -21.81
CA MET A 134 -14.05 -7.55 -22.34
C MET A 134 -14.06 -8.58 -23.48
N GLY A 135 -13.74 -8.11 -24.70
CA GLY A 135 -13.43 -8.95 -25.85
C GLY A 135 -12.17 -9.78 -25.61
N LYS A 136 -11.88 -10.72 -26.51
CA LYS A 136 -10.76 -11.67 -26.38
C LYS A 136 -9.35 -11.05 -26.42
N ASP A 137 -9.21 -9.74 -26.63
CA ASP A 137 -7.94 -9.09 -26.94
C ASP A 137 -7.67 -7.80 -26.13
N GLU A 138 -8.19 -7.68 -24.89
CA GLU A 138 -7.85 -6.54 -24.03
C GLU A 138 -6.54 -6.77 -23.24
N VAL A 139 -5.64 -5.80 -23.34
CA VAL A 139 -4.29 -5.84 -22.77
C VAL A 139 -4.34 -5.34 -21.34
N MET A 140 -4.31 -6.27 -20.40
CA MET A 140 -4.16 -5.99 -18.96
C MET A 140 -2.85 -5.24 -18.69
N HIS A 141 -2.91 -4.24 -17.79
CA HIS A 141 -1.73 -3.61 -17.18
C HIS A 141 -0.76 -4.69 -16.69
N PRO A 142 0.58 -4.56 -16.87
CA PRO A 142 1.53 -5.60 -16.47
C PRO A 142 1.34 -6.10 -15.03
N SER A 143 1.09 -5.19 -14.08
CA SER A 143 0.82 -5.56 -12.68
C SER A 143 -0.42 -6.44 -12.51
N LEU A 144 -1.44 -6.30 -13.37
CA LEU A 144 -2.66 -7.10 -13.32
C LEU A 144 -2.53 -8.47 -14.00
N ARG A 145 -1.45 -8.72 -14.77
CA ARG A 145 -1.28 -9.97 -15.54
C ARG A 145 -1.03 -11.20 -14.66
N SER A 146 -0.40 -11.01 -13.51
CA SER A 146 -0.12 -12.09 -12.55
C SER A 146 -1.29 -12.39 -11.62
N VAL A 147 -2.37 -11.59 -11.70
CA VAL A 147 -3.51 -11.72 -10.81
C VAL A 147 -4.50 -12.73 -11.40
N PRO A 148 -4.95 -13.75 -10.63
CA PRO A 148 -6.00 -14.65 -11.07
C PRO A 148 -7.25 -13.86 -11.48
N ARG A 149 -7.84 -14.20 -12.63
CA ARG A 149 -8.95 -13.45 -13.21
C ARG A 149 -10.15 -13.41 -12.26
N GLU A 150 -10.39 -14.49 -11.54
CA GLU A 150 -11.45 -14.65 -10.55
C GLU A 150 -11.25 -13.69 -9.36
N ALA A 151 -10.01 -13.50 -8.92
CA ALA A 151 -9.67 -12.57 -7.85
C ALA A 151 -9.90 -11.12 -8.29
N MET A 152 -9.56 -10.77 -9.53
CA MET A 152 -9.86 -9.44 -10.09
C MET A 152 -11.36 -9.14 -10.08
N PHE A 153 -12.20 -10.11 -10.47
CA PHE A 153 -13.65 -9.94 -10.44
C PHE A 153 -14.19 -9.73 -9.03
N LYS A 154 -13.62 -10.39 -8.00
CA LYS A 154 -14.00 -10.16 -6.60
C LYS A 154 -13.67 -8.73 -6.14
N VAL A 155 -12.55 -8.16 -6.59
CA VAL A 155 -12.18 -6.76 -6.26
C VAL A 155 -13.15 -5.76 -6.88
N TRP A 156 -13.65 -6.04 -8.09
CA TRP A 156 -14.62 -5.16 -8.76
C TRP A 156 -16.06 -5.29 -8.25
N ASP A 157 -16.37 -6.38 -7.56
CA ASP A 157 -17.62 -6.51 -6.84
C ASP A 157 -17.55 -5.67 -5.55
N ARG A 158 -17.86 -4.37 -5.68
CA ARG A 158 -17.80 -3.38 -4.59
C ARG A 158 -18.62 -3.78 -3.36
N ASP A 159 -19.56 -4.71 -3.51
CA ASP A 159 -20.42 -5.17 -2.43
C ASP A 159 -19.79 -6.34 -1.65
N THR A 160 -18.65 -6.87 -2.10
CA THR A 160 -17.99 -8.02 -1.48
C THR A 160 -16.74 -7.60 -0.71
N ILE A 161 -16.91 -7.11 0.51
CA ILE A 161 -15.79 -6.96 1.45
C ILE A 161 -15.39 -8.37 1.92
N PRO A 162 -14.12 -8.79 1.81
CA PRO A 162 -13.73 -10.11 2.30
C PRO A 162 -14.01 -10.19 3.79
N THR A 163 -14.54 -11.32 4.26
CA THR A 163 -14.77 -11.55 5.69
C THR A 163 -13.44 -11.80 6.40
N CYS A 164 -13.24 -11.19 7.57
CA CYS A 164 -12.06 -11.45 8.37
C CYS A 164 -11.99 -12.95 8.76
N PRO A 165 -10.83 -13.62 8.65
CA PRO A 165 -10.71 -15.05 8.97
C PRO A 165 -11.01 -15.41 10.42
N ILE A 166 -10.97 -14.45 11.36
CA ILE A 166 -11.16 -14.71 12.81
C ILE A 166 -12.36 -13.99 13.42
N ILE A 167 -12.98 -13.04 12.71
CA ILE A 167 -14.17 -12.33 13.20
C ILE A 167 -15.40 -13.02 12.61
N PRO A 168 -16.33 -13.53 13.45
CA PRO A 168 -17.58 -14.14 12.97
C PRO A 168 -18.36 -13.16 12.08
N SER A 169 -18.99 -13.66 11.01
CA SER A 169 -19.79 -12.83 10.09
C SER A 169 -20.96 -12.11 10.78
N SER A 170 -21.45 -12.62 11.91
CA SER A 170 -22.47 -11.96 12.73
C SER A 170 -21.96 -10.70 13.45
N GLN A 171 -20.66 -10.45 13.45
CA GLN A 171 -20.00 -9.29 14.03
C GLN A 171 -19.41 -8.36 12.96
N SER A 172 -19.84 -8.48 11.69
CA SER A 172 -19.30 -7.67 10.60
C SER A 172 -19.47 -6.17 10.86
N HIS A 173 -18.36 -5.44 10.65
CA HIS A 173 -18.03 -4.07 11.03
C HIS A 173 -18.88 -2.93 10.45
N ASP A 174 -20.12 -3.18 10.05
CA ASP A 174 -20.97 -2.13 9.48
C ASP A 174 -21.51 -1.17 10.57
N GLY A 175 -21.38 -1.56 11.85
CA GLY A 175 -21.53 -0.66 12.98
C GLY A 175 -20.17 -0.08 13.35
N GLU A 176 -20.06 1.25 13.32
CA GLU A 176 -19.01 2.03 13.96
C GLU A 176 -18.82 1.46 15.38
N ARG A 177 -17.78 0.66 15.59
CA ARG A 177 -17.57 0.04 16.89
C ARG A 177 -17.07 1.16 17.78
N ASP A 178 -17.93 1.62 18.69
CA ASP A 178 -17.54 2.61 19.68
C ASP A 178 -16.26 2.11 20.37
N SER A 179 -15.20 2.91 20.25
CA SER A 179 -13.93 2.60 20.89
C SER A 179 -14.16 2.42 22.38
N LEU A 180 -13.70 1.30 22.96
CA LEU A 180 -13.87 1.04 24.38
C LEU A 180 -13.23 2.19 25.19
N SER A 181 -14.02 2.79 26.07
CA SER A 181 -13.49 3.68 27.10
C SER A 181 -12.53 2.90 28.03
N LEU A 182 -11.71 3.62 28.81
CA LEU A 182 -10.78 2.93 29.72
C LEU A 182 -11.56 2.16 30.76
N GLU A 183 -12.64 2.78 31.23
CA GLU A 183 -13.54 2.27 32.24
C GLU A 183 -14.20 0.96 31.78
N GLU A 184 -14.68 0.89 30.54
CA GLU A 184 -15.23 -0.35 29.96
C GLU A 184 -14.15 -1.42 29.76
N ALA A 185 -12.95 -1.03 29.32
CA ALA A 185 -11.84 -1.96 29.21
C ALA A 185 -11.43 -2.51 30.60
N GLN A 186 -11.44 -1.67 31.64
CA GLN A 186 -11.15 -2.07 33.01
C GLN A 186 -12.27 -2.92 33.62
N GLU A 187 -13.53 -2.66 33.29
CA GLU A 187 -14.65 -3.53 33.69
C GLU A 187 -14.49 -4.93 33.07
N ARG A 188 -14.09 -4.99 31.80
CA ARG A 188 -13.93 -6.25 31.06
C ARG A 188 -12.69 -7.05 31.43
N TYR A 189 -11.55 -6.37 31.62
CA TYR A 189 -10.23 -6.98 31.77
C TYR A 189 -9.66 -6.78 33.20
N GLY A 190 -10.39 -6.14 34.09
CA GLY A 190 -9.90 -5.78 35.43
C GLY A 190 -9.09 -4.47 35.44
N PRO A 191 -8.75 -3.96 36.64
CA PRO A 191 -8.20 -2.60 36.82
C PRO A 191 -6.88 -2.36 36.08
N ASP A 192 -6.07 -3.40 35.92
CA ASP A 192 -4.78 -3.37 35.23
C ASP A 192 -4.84 -3.98 33.82
N LEU A 193 -6.04 -4.18 33.26
CA LEU A 193 -6.25 -4.81 31.95
C LEU A 193 -5.58 -6.19 31.82
N GLN A 194 -5.46 -6.89 32.96
CA GLN A 194 -4.74 -8.16 33.18
C GLN A 194 -3.22 -8.10 32.98
N TYR A 195 -2.60 -6.93 32.93
CA TYR A 195 -1.15 -6.80 32.78
C TYR A 195 -0.41 -7.54 33.90
N LYS A 196 0.56 -8.39 33.53
CA LYS A 196 1.36 -9.21 34.46
C LYS A 196 2.85 -8.86 34.47
N GLY A 197 3.27 -7.88 33.68
CA GLY A 197 4.64 -7.41 33.66
C GLY A 197 4.95 -6.42 34.79
N ALA A 198 6.21 -6.03 34.89
CA ALA A 198 6.65 -4.98 35.80
C ALA A 198 6.07 -3.62 35.37
N LYS A 199 5.50 -2.89 36.32
CA LYS A 199 4.99 -1.52 36.12
C LYS A 199 6.12 -0.51 36.28
N GLN A 200 6.05 0.60 35.55
CA GLN A 200 6.99 1.71 35.68
C GLN A 200 6.37 2.77 36.59
N ASP A 201 7.00 3.07 37.73
CA ASP A 201 6.48 4.00 38.74
C ASP A 201 5.02 3.71 39.17
N GLY A 202 4.66 2.42 39.23
CA GLY A 202 3.30 1.98 39.56
C GLY A 202 2.27 2.07 38.42
N TYR A 203 2.64 2.60 37.26
CA TYR A 203 1.76 2.73 36.09
C TYR A 203 1.89 1.54 35.13
N GLY A 204 0.74 1.10 34.61
CA GLY A 204 0.67 0.10 33.56
C GLY A 204 0.96 0.65 32.15
N PRO A 205 1.17 -0.24 31.17
CA PRO A 205 1.46 0.09 29.77
C PRO A 205 0.47 1.07 29.12
N GLU A 206 -0.79 1.01 29.53
CA GLU A 206 -1.86 1.89 29.07
C GLU A 206 -1.58 3.38 29.37
N MET A 207 -0.71 3.68 30.31
CA MET A 207 -0.32 5.04 30.71
C MET A 207 1.07 5.48 30.21
N TRP A 208 1.71 4.69 29.33
CA TRP A 208 3.04 4.99 28.79
C TRP A 208 2.96 5.71 27.43
N GLY A 209 1.94 6.56 27.24
CA GLY A 209 1.70 7.29 26.00
C GLY A 209 2.68 8.44 25.75
N ILE A 210 2.90 8.76 24.48
CA ILE A 210 3.71 9.89 24.00
C ILE A 210 2.94 10.66 22.91
N THR A 211 3.05 11.99 22.87
CA THR A 211 2.40 12.79 21.81
C THR A 211 3.22 12.83 20.52
N LEU A 212 2.62 13.26 19.40
CA LEU A 212 3.35 13.45 18.15
C LEU A 212 4.43 14.53 18.30
N GLU A 213 4.13 15.61 19.04
CA GLU A 213 5.09 16.68 19.32
C GLU A 213 6.29 16.17 20.11
N GLN A 214 6.05 15.29 21.10
CA GLN A 214 7.12 14.66 21.88
C GLN A 214 7.98 13.72 21.02
N LEU A 215 7.37 12.96 20.10
CA LEU A 215 8.11 12.15 19.12
C LEU A 215 8.96 13.04 18.19
N MET A 216 8.40 14.13 17.66
CA MET A 216 9.15 15.07 16.83
C MET A 216 10.31 15.73 17.60
N ALA A 217 10.12 16.05 18.88
CA ALA A 217 11.13 16.67 19.72
C ALA A 217 12.36 15.80 19.97
N VAL A 218 12.29 14.47 19.75
CA VAL A 218 13.47 13.60 19.79
C VAL A 218 14.51 14.01 18.75
N LYS A 219 14.09 14.56 17.61
CA LYS A 219 14.98 15.09 16.57
C LYS A 219 15.82 16.29 17.03
N GLU A 220 15.38 16.97 18.08
CA GLU A 220 16.04 18.15 18.65
C GLU A 220 17.01 17.77 19.80
N LEU A 221 17.11 16.48 20.15
CA LEU A 221 18.04 16.03 21.18
C LEU A 221 19.49 16.14 20.69
N PRO A 222 20.44 16.56 21.56
CA PRO A 222 21.85 16.60 21.20
C PRO A 222 22.37 15.24 20.72
N GLY A 223 22.97 15.21 19.53
CA GLY A 223 23.51 13.99 18.92
C GLY A 223 22.55 13.27 17.97
N PHE A 224 21.33 13.77 17.77
CA PHE A 224 20.46 13.25 16.73
C PHE A 224 21.03 13.50 15.33
N GLU A 225 20.99 12.46 14.48
CA GLU A 225 21.33 12.54 13.05
C GLU A 225 20.16 11.98 12.23
N GLU A 226 19.85 12.59 11.09
CA GLU A 226 18.66 12.22 10.27
C GLU A 226 18.70 10.76 9.77
N GLU A 227 19.90 10.20 9.66
CA GLU A 227 20.15 8.84 9.20
C GLU A 227 20.05 7.78 10.32
N MET A 228 19.89 8.19 11.58
CA MET A 228 19.77 7.26 12.71
C MET A 228 18.59 6.31 12.52
N LEU A 229 18.86 5.02 12.72
CA LEU A 229 17.81 4.04 12.85
C LEU A 229 17.10 4.22 14.20
N MET A 230 15.90 3.68 14.32
CA MET A 230 15.17 3.64 15.59
C MET A 230 16.01 2.99 16.70
N LEU A 231 16.75 1.92 16.39
CA LEU A 231 17.72 1.31 17.30
C LEU A 231 18.81 2.29 17.76
N ASP A 232 19.35 3.11 16.86
CA ASP A 232 20.38 4.12 17.19
C ASP A 232 19.81 5.20 18.09
N VAL A 233 18.62 5.71 17.77
CA VAL A 233 17.92 6.69 18.62
C VAL A 233 17.70 6.13 20.02
N VAL A 234 17.22 4.88 20.15
CA VAL A 234 17.03 4.25 21.46
C VAL A 234 18.34 4.14 22.23
N THR A 235 19.37 3.56 21.60
CA THR A 235 20.62 3.20 22.29
C THR A 235 21.51 4.41 22.59
N GLN A 236 21.57 5.37 21.68
CA GLN A 236 22.49 6.51 21.74
C GLN A 236 21.86 7.76 22.35
N LEU A 237 20.53 7.93 22.27
CA LEU A 237 19.84 9.11 22.79
C LEU A 237 18.95 8.72 23.98
N ILE A 238 17.94 7.88 23.75
CA ILE A 238 16.90 7.62 24.75
C ILE A 238 17.43 6.94 26.01
N ASN A 239 18.24 5.88 25.89
CA ASN A 239 18.79 5.16 27.03
C ASN A 239 19.64 6.07 27.95
N PRO A 240 20.55 6.91 27.42
CA PRO A 240 21.22 7.92 28.25
C PRO A 240 20.28 8.85 29.00
N TYR A 241 19.18 9.29 28.38
CA TYR A 241 18.18 10.16 29.02
C TYR A 241 17.35 9.45 30.10
N THR A 242 17.06 8.17 29.93
CA THR A 242 16.20 7.41 30.86
C THR A 242 16.99 6.64 31.92
N LYS A 243 18.32 6.58 31.82
CA LYS A 243 19.19 5.82 32.74
C LYS A 243 18.87 6.07 34.22
N ASN A 244 18.77 4.99 34.99
CA ASN A 244 18.42 4.93 36.41
C ASN A 244 17.04 5.53 36.77
N SER A 245 16.19 5.88 35.81
CA SER A 245 14.88 6.45 36.10
C SER A 245 13.81 5.39 36.39
N GLY A 246 14.00 4.17 35.88
CA GLY A 246 12.97 3.13 35.89
C GLY A 246 11.75 3.45 35.02
N MET A 247 11.86 4.44 34.13
CA MET A 247 10.78 4.88 33.25
C MET A 247 11.25 4.92 31.81
N GLY A 248 10.46 4.37 30.90
CA GLY A 248 10.59 4.63 29.47
C GLY A 248 10.46 6.12 29.19
N TYR A 249 10.99 6.57 28.06
CA TYR A 249 11.04 7.98 27.68
C TYR A 249 9.66 8.65 27.71
N SER A 250 8.64 7.96 27.20
CA SER A 250 7.26 8.45 27.20
C SER A 250 6.77 8.78 28.61
N LEU A 251 6.97 7.87 29.56
CA LEU A 251 6.54 8.07 30.94
C LEU A 251 7.42 9.08 31.66
N LEU A 252 8.74 9.08 31.42
CA LEU A 252 9.67 10.05 32.01
C LEU A 252 9.29 11.50 31.66
N LEU A 253 8.92 11.77 30.40
CA LEU A 253 8.46 13.09 29.96
C LEU A 253 7.12 13.48 30.60
N ASN A 254 6.26 12.50 30.85
CA ASN A 254 4.89 12.68 31.32
C ASN A 254 4.71 12.29 32.79
N LYS A 255 5.77 12.19 33.59
CA LYS A 255 5.73 11.60 34.94
C LYS A 255 4.73 12.29 35.89
N ASP A 256 4.56 13.61 35.76
CA ASP A 256 3.66 14.38 36.61
C ASP A 256 2.19 14.19 36.20
N LYS A 257 1.96 13.80 34.94
CA LYS A 257 0.63 13.51 34.38
C LYS A 257 0.75 12.48 33.26
N PRO A 258 0.85 11.17 33.61
CA PRO A 258 1.01 10.12 32.62
C PRO A 258 -0.08 10.16 31.56
N LEU A 259 0.30 9.92 30.30
CA LEU A 259 -0.61 9.99 29.18
C LEU A 259 -1.18 8.60 28.90
N ARG A 260 -2.50 8.49 28.91
CA ARG A 260 -3.19 7.29 28.42
C ARG A 260 -2.91 7.15 26.91
N ALA A 261 -2.32 6.04 26.51
CA ALA A 261 -2.16 5.71 25.10
C ALA A 261 -3.50 5.39 24.46
N LYS A 262 -3.84 6.06 23.36
CA LYS A 262 -5.02 5.77 22.55
C LYS A 262 -4.68 4.95 21.32
N ILE A 263 -3.49 5.19 20.76
CA ILE A 263 -3.05 4.60 19.50
C ILE A 263 -1.90 3.63 19.77
N MET A 264 -2.09 2.34 19.48
CA MET A 264 -0.99 1.38 19.48
C MET A 264 -0.14 1.56 18.21
N THR A 265 1.17 1.73 18.35
CA THR A 265 2.08 1.91 17.20
C THR A 265 2.93 0.67 16.97
N SER A 266 2.71 0.01 15.83
CA SER A 266 3.58 -1.07 15.33
C SER A 266 4.56 -0.54 14.30
N HIS A 267 5.83 -0.87 14.48
CA HIS A 267 6.91 -0.32 13.68
C HIS A 267 8.17 -1.19 13.74
N ALA A 268 9.13 -0.93 12.84
CA ALA A 268 10.34 -1.75 12.73
C ALA A 268 11.56 -1.06 13.35
N TRP A 269 12.28 -1.75 14.23
CA TRP A 269 13.51 -1.24 14.85
C TRP A 269 14.64 -0.82 13.87
N GLY A 270 14.66 -1.41 12.67
CA GLY A 270 15.68 -1.13 11.67
C GLY A 270 15.29 0.02 10.73
N GLU A 271 14.19 0.73 11.00
CA GLU A 271 13.80 1.88 10.20
C GLU A 271 14.52 3.16 10.60
N LYS A 272 14.61 4.12 9.68
CA LYS A 272 15.07 5.48 10.03
C LYS A 272 14.05 6.18 10.91
N TYR A 273 14.50 6.77 12.01
CA TYR A 273 13.61 7.44 12.96
C TYR A 273 12.82 8.60 12.32
N ALA A 274 13.49 9.40 11.49
CA ALA A 274 12.85 10.52 10.81
C ALA A 274 11.71 10.08 9.87
N HIS A 275 11.88 8.93 9.19
CA HIS A 275 10.85 8.37 8.33
C HIS A 275 9.64 7.91 9.15
N PHE A 276 9.88 7.24 10.27
CA PHE A 276 8.85 6.81 11.21
C PHE A 276 7.99 7.99 11.70
N VAL A 277 8.61 9.05 12.23
CA VAL A 277 7.87 10.21 12.75
C VAL A 277 7.12 10.95 11.64
N THR A 278 7.71 11.05 10.44
CA THR A 278 7.07 11.68 9.29
C THR A 278 5.85 10.88 8.83
N ALA A 279 5.95 9.55 8.76
CA ALA A 279 4.82 8.68 8.41
C ALA A 279 3.66 8.82 9.40
N ILE A 280 3.93 8.88 10.71
CA ILE A 280 2.90 9.13 11.73
C ILE A 280 2.27 10.50 11.52
N LYS A 281 3.08 11.56 11.33
CA LYS A 281 2.58 12.91 11.08
C LYS A 281 1.67 12.97 9.84
N ASP A 282 2.11 12.37 8.74
CA ASP A 282 1.40 12.39 7.46
C ASP A 282 0.13 11.53 7.48
N SER A 283 0.03 10.57 8.41
CA SER A 283 -1.20 9.78 8.61
C SER A 283 -2.37 10.61 9.13
N GLY A 284 -2.11 11.74 9.80
CA GLY A 284 -3.13 12.55 10.46
C GLY A 284 -3.77 11.91 11.69
N VAL A 285 -3.32 10.72 12.11
CA VAL A 285 -3.78 10.07 13.34
C VAL A 285 -3.31 10.88 14.54
N GLU A 286 -4.22 11.16 15.48
CA GLU A 286 -3.91 11.90 16.70
C GLU A 286 -3.63 10.96 17.87
N GLY A 287 -2.58 11.26 18.65
CA GLY A 287 -2.19 10.48 19.82
C GLY A 287 -3.05 10.74 21.08
N PRO A 288 -2.57 10.32 22.27
CA PRO A 288 -1.22 9.81 22.53
C PRO A 288 -0.97 8.41 21.96
N PHE A 289 0.26 8.18 21.52
CA PHE A 289 0.73 6.93 20.94
C PHE A 289 1.42 6.08 22.00
N TRP A 290 1.21 4.77 21.96
CA TRP A 290 2.12 3.81 22.57
C TRP A 290 3.11 3.34 21.51
N CYS A 291 4.37 3.76 21.63
CA CYS A 291 5.46 3.33 20.75
C CYS A 291 6.47 2.58 21.60
N CYS A 292 6.70 1.29 21.32
CA CYS A 292 7.50 0.42 22.20
C CYS A 292 8.91 0.97 22.46
N ALA A 293 9.52 1.59 21.46
CA ALA A 293 10.84 2.22 21.55
C ALA A 293 10.91 3.36 22.59
N MET A 294 9.79 4.03 22.85
CA MET A 294 9.68 5.14 23.80
C MET A 294 9.01 4.73 25.12
N ALA A 295 8.08 3.78 25.06
CA ALA A 295 7.24 3.39 26.18
C ALA A 295 7.93 2.40 27.14
N ILE A 296 8.69 1.44 26.61
CA ILE A 296 9.36 0.43 27.43
C ILE A 296 10.65 1.03 28.01
N TYR A 297 10.95 0.73 29.27
CA TYR A 297 12.25 1.07 29.86
C TYR A 297 13.34 0.13 29.33
N GLN A 298 14.35 0.66 28.63
CA GLN A 298 15.28 -0.17 27.84
C GLN A 298 16.74 -0.15 28.33
N CYS A 299 17.01 0.49 29.47
CA CYS A 299 18.38 0.64 29.98
C CYS A 299 18.96 -0.64 30.59
N GLU A 300 18.12 -1.60 31.01
CA GLU A 300 18.54 -2.86 31.67
C GLU A 300 19.41 -2.67 32.93
N ASP A 301 19.47 -1.46 33.49
CA ASP A 301 20.26 -1.09 34.68
C ASP A 301 19.49 -1.28 36.00
N ILE A 302 18.19 -1.54 35.92
CA ILE A 302 17.29 -1.82 37.05
C ILE A 302 16.71 -3.23 36.85
N PRO A 303 17.22 -4.28 37.54
CA PRO A 303 16.87 -5.68 37.27
C PRO A 303 15.37 -6.00 37.37
N GLU A 304 14.64 -5.34 38.26
CA GLU A 304 13.20 -5.48 38.44
C GLU A 304 12.38 -4.85 37.30
N LEU A 305 13.01 -3.98 36.51
CA LEU A 305 12.46 -3.32 35.33
C LEU A 305 13.19 -3.73 34.04
N ALA A 306 13.94 -4.83 34.04
CA ALA A 306 14.47 -5.42 32.82
C ALA A 306 13.36 -5.60 31.77
N ILE A 307 13.67 -5.54 30.47
CA ILE A 307 12.66 -5.65 29.40
C ILE A 307 11.87 -6.95 29.58
N SER A 308 12.55 -8.07 29.86
CA SER A 308 11.90 -9.37 30.14
C SER A 308 10.89 -9.32 31.29
N LYS A 309 11.09 -8.46 32.29
CA LYS A 309 10.15 -8.28 33.41
C LYS A 309 8.95 -7.44 33.00
N GLN A 310 9.16 -6.40 32.20
CA GLN A 310 8.07 -5.59 31.65
C GLN A 310 7.24 -6.35 30.61
N LEU A 311 7.86 -7.21 29.80
CA LEU A 311 7.11 -8.09 28.88
C LEU A 311 6.23 -9.09 29.64
N GLY A 312 6.64 -9.46 30.86
CA GLY A 312 5.90 -10.38 31.70
C GLY A 312 6.06 -11.84 31.27
N PRO A 313 5.33 -12.76 31.92
CA PRO A 313 5.47 -14.19 31.70
C PRO A 313 4.72 -14.71 30.45
N ASP A 314 3.80 -13.92 29.89
CA ASP A 314 2.99 -14.32 28.75
C ASP A 314 2.60 -13.12 27.88
N LEU A 315 2.51 -13.34 26.57
CA LEU A 315 2.30 -12.27 25.58
C LEU A 315 0.89 -11.68 25.60
N GLU A 316 -0.13 -12.44 26.00
CA GLU A 316 -1.53 -11.98 26.07
C GLU A 316 -1.77 -11.01 27.24
N ASN A 317 -0.90 -11.06 28.24
CA ASN A 317 -0.89 -10.18 29.41
C ASN A 317 0.38 -9.31 29.48
N GLY A 318 1.13 -9.26 28.39
CA GLY A 318 2.25 -8.35 28.19
C GLY A 318 1.79 -6.96 27.78
N PRO A 319 2.72 -6.01 27.59
CA PRO A 319 2.39 -4.60 27.42
C PRO A 319 1.67 -4.32 26.10
N PHE A 320 2.05 -5.00 25.02
CA PHE A 320 1.42 -4.86 23.70
C PHE A 320 -0.08 -5.22 23.72
N ALA A 321 -0.43 -6.40 24.26
CA ALA A 321 -1.80 -6.85 24.38
C ALA A 321 -2.60 -5.98 25.37
N THR A 322 -1.97 -5.54 26.45
CA THR A 322 -2.57 -4.63 27.44
C THR A 322 -3.02 -3.32 26.79
N VAL A 323 -2.18 -2.70 25.97
CA VAL A 323 -2.54 -1.47 25.26
C VAL A 323 -3.66 -1.72 24.26
N LEU A 324 -3.59 -2.81 23.47
CA LEU A 324 -4.61 -3.15 22.47
C LEU A 324 -5.98 -3.49 23.07
N LYS A 325 -6.06 -3.90 24.34
CA LYS A 325 -7.36 -4.11 25.03
C LYS A 325 -8.18 -2.83 25.20
N GLN A 326 -7.55 -1.66 25.13
CA GLN A 326 -8.20 -0.35 25.34
C GLN A 326 -7.90 0.69 24.24
N ALA A 327 -7.01 0.38 23.30
CA ALA A 327 -6.64 1.30 22.23
C ALA A 327 -7.86 1.58 21.35
N THR A 328 -8.01 2.84 20.94
CA THR A 328 -9.04 3.23 19.97
C THR A 328 -8.67 2.70 18.60
N ASP A 329 -7.36 2.72 18.28
CA ASP A 329 -6.83 2.35 17.00
C ASP A 329 -5.41 1.78 17.13
N MET A 330 -4.97 1.09 16.09
CA MET A 330 -3.59 0.71 15.87
C MET A 330 -3.10 1.37 14.58
N ILE A 331 -1.88 1.90 14.61
CA ILE A 331 -1.18 2.37 13.42
C ILE A 331 0.03 1.46 13.14
N ALA A 332 0.11 0.91 11.93
CA ALA A 332 1.28 0.17 11.46
C ALA A 332 2.08 1.08 10.52
N VAL A 333 3.34 1.33 10.86
CA VAL A 333 4.19 2.30 10.17
C VAL A 333 5.10 1.59 9.17
N PHE A 334 5.02 2.02 7.90
CA PHE A 334 5.76 1.48 6.77
C PHE A 334 6.83 2.48 6.34
N THR A 335 8.07 2.04 6.32
CA THR A 335 9.19 2.84 5.84
C THR A 335 9.98 2.08 4.77
N PRO A 336 10.70 2.77 3.86
CA PRO A 336 11.50 2.10 2.83
C PRO A 336 12.65 1.24 3.35
N ALA A 337 13.01 1.39 4.63
CA ALA A 337 14.20 0.77 5.19
C ALA A 337 13.98 -0.71 5.55
N VAL A 338 12.78 -1.06 6.04
CA VAL A 338 12.48 -2.42 6.51
C VAL A 338 11.04 -2.78 6.20
N ASP A 339 10.86 -3.93 5.56
CA ASP A 339 9.56 -4.58 5.39
C ASP A 339 9.03 -5.08 6.74
N ILE A 340 7.97 -4.45 7.23
CA ILE A 340 7.37 -4.80 8.54
C ILE A 340 6.83 -6.23 8.56
N TYR A 341 6.48 -6.82 7.40
CA TYR A 341 5.98 -8.18 7.35
C TYR A 341 7.09 -9.22 7.55
N LEU A 342 8.36 -8.81 7.47
CA LEU A 342 9.50 -9.63 7.86
C LEU A 342 9.77 -9.56 9.38
N ARG A 343 9.04 -8.71 10.11
CA ARG A 343 9.16 -8.54 11.56
C ARG A 343 8.03 -9.27 12.26
N MET A 344 8.37 -10.36 12.95
CA MET A 344 7.41 -11.23 13.65
C MET A 344 6.53 -10.45 14.62
N TRP A 345 7.11 -9.50 15.38
CA TRP A 345 6.35 -8.64 16.27
C TRP A 345 5.27 -7.83 15.53
N CYS A 346 5.60 -7.18 14.42
CA CYS A 346 4.64 -6.38 13.66
C CYS A 346 3.48 -7.22 13.11
N VAL A 347 3.81 -8.39 12.55
CA VAL A 347 2.83 -9.36 12.04
C VAL A 347 1.89 -9.83 13.16
N TYR A 348 2.47 -10.18 14.31
CA TYR A 348 1.72 -10.63 15.48
C TYR A 348 0.84 -9.53 16.07
N GLU A 349 1.33 -8.29 16.16
CA GLU A 349 0.58 -7.14 16.66
C GLU A 349 -0.65 -6.83 15.79
N ILE A 350 -0.52 -6.89 14.45
CA ILE A 350 -1.65 -6.71 13.52
C ILE A 350 -2.72 -7.78 13.76
N PHE A 351 -2.30 -9.03 13.95
CA PHE A 351 -3.20 -10.13 14.28
C PHE A 351 -3.91 -9.91 15.62
N VAL A 352 -3.18 -9.53 16.67
CA VAL A 352 -3.74 -9.29 18.01
C VAL A 352 -4.71 -8.11 18.00
N ALA A 353 -4.39 -7.02 17.30
CA ALA A 353 -5.30 -5.89 17.13
C ALA A 353 -6.60 -6.31 16.46
N THR A 354 -6.51 -7.11 15.39
CA THR A 354 -7.70 -7.67 14.72
C THR A 354 -8.49 -8.60 15.63
N LYS A 355 -7.83 -9.44 16.43
CA LYS A 355 -8.46 -10.32 17.43
C LYS A 355 -9.25 -9.53 18.48
N TYR A 356 -8.73 -8.39 18.92
CA TYR A 356 -9.46 -7.49 19.82
C TYR A 356 -10.46 -6.57 19.10
N GLY A 357 -10.43 -6.56 17.77
CA GLY A 357 -11.25 -5.71 16.91
C GLY A 357 -10.93 -4.23 17.09
N VAL A 358 -9.63 -3.93 17.21
CA VAL A 358 -9.06 -2.59 17.17
C VAL A 358 -8.87 -2.20 15.70
N PRO A 359 -9.46 -1.07 15.23
CA PRO A 359 -9.23 -0.53 13.89
C PRO A 359 -7.75 -0.36 13.57
N LEU A 360 -7.37 -0.62 12.33
CA LEU A 360 -5.99 -0.61 11.86
C LEU A 360 -5.79 0.44 10.76
N HIS A 361 -4.83 1.34 10.97
CA HIS A 361 -4.39 2.34 10.01
C HIS A 361 -3.00 2.00 9.51
N PHE A 362 -2.78 2.09 8.20
CA PHE A 362 -1.44 1.98 7.64
C PHE A 362 -0.91 3.36 7.33
N ALA A 363 0.26 3.67 7.88
CA ALA A 363 0.94 4.92 7.66
C ALA A 363 2.25 4.66 6.94
N ALA A 364 2.43 5.26 5.77
CA ALA A 364 3.69 5.21 5.03
C ALA A 364 4.33 6.58 5.01
N LEU A 365 5.67 6.58 4.89
CA LEU A 365 6.36 7.74 4.35
C LEU A 365 5.95 7.90 2.88
N ASN A 366 4.95 8.75 2.64
CA ASN A 366 4.55 9.14 1.30
C ASN A 366 5.52 10.22 0.82
N GLY A 367 6.74 9.80 0.48
CA GLY A 367 7.73 10.65 -0.15
C GLY A 367 7.15 11.20 -1.45
N GLN A 368 6.58 12.41 -1.39
CA GLN A 368 6.30 13.20 -2.57
C GLN A 368 7.64 13.61 -3.17
N PHE A 369 8.29 12.72 -3.91
CA PHE A 369 9.25 13.09 -4.95
C PHE A 369 8.48 13.81 -6.05
N ARG A 370 8.10 15.06 -5.77
CA ARG A 370 7.37 15.98 -6.67
C ARG A 370 8.27 16.60 -7.73
N SER A 371 9.53 16.17 -7.84
CA SER A 371 10.38 16.48 -9.00
C SER A 371 10.07 15.50 -10.13
N GLY A 372 9.00 15.81 -10.86
CA GLY A 372 8.59 15.25 -12.16
C GLY A 372 9.22 13.93 -12.61
N LEU A 373 8.40 12.87 -12.60
CA LEU A 373 8.61 11.54 -13.21
C LEU A 373 9.35 10.48 -12.37
N GLU A 374 9.89 10.81 -11.20
CA GLU A 374 10.53 9.77 -10.36
C GLU A 374 9.49 8.91 -9.65
N ASN A 375 9.74 7.59 -9.67
CA ASN A 375 8.86 6.56 -9.11
C ASN A 375 8.51 6.89 -7.65
N ILE A 376 7.23 7.12 -7.38
CA ILE A 376 6.72 7.24 -6.00
C ILE A 376 6.96 5.87 -5.35
N TYR A 377 7.93 5.80 -4.44
CA TYR A 377 8.10 4.64 -3.59
C TYR A 377 6.99 4.68 -2.54
N ASP A 378 6.02 3.79 -2.69
CA ASP A 378 4.97 3.55 -1.70
C ASP A 378 5.37 2.32 -0.89
N ALA A 379 5.81 2.54 0.36
CA ALA A 379 6.26 1.47 1.24
C ALA A 379 5.17 0.43 1.52
N ILE A 380 3.90 0.85 1.60
CA ILE A 380 2.78 -0.08 1.82
C ILE A 380 2.62 -0.98 0.60
N TYR A 381 2.64 -0.40 -0.60
CA TYR A 381 2.57 -1.16 -1.84
C TYR A 381 3.75 -2.12 -1.98
N GLU A 382 4.98 -1.64 -1.76
CA GLU A 382 6.19 -2.44 -1.92
C GLU A 382 6.25 -3.62 -0.94
N HIS A 383 5.89 -3.40 0.32
CA HIS A 383 5.79 -4.48 1.32
C HIS A 383 4.60 -5.42 1.01
N GLY A 384 3.52 -4.88 0.41
CA GLY A 384 2.32 -5.64 0.02
C GLY A 384 2.52 -6.63 -1.14
N LYS A 385 3.58 -6.49 -1.95
CA LYS A 385 3.86 -7.41 -3.07
C LYS A 385 4.03 -8.86 -2.61
N ARG A 386 4.63 -9.05 -1.44
CA ARG A 386 4.89 -10.38 -0.89
C ARG A 386 3.73 -10.82 0.01
N ARG A 387 3.47 -12.13 -0.01
CA ARG A 387 2.57 -12.75 0.97
C ARG A 387 3.21 -12.58 2.33
N CYS A 388 2.42 -12.22 3.34
CA CYS A 388 2.83 -12.36 4.72
C CYS A 388 3.24 -13.81 4.97
N ASP A 389 4.44 -14.00 5.51
CA ASP A 389 4.96 -15.30 5.89
C ASP A 389 5.46 -15.18 7.33
N ALA A 390 4.51 -15.33 8.26
CA ALA A 390 4.77 -15.26 9.68
C ALA A 390 5.73 -16.37 10.12
N GLU A 391 5.83 -17.49 9.40
CA GLU A 391 6.75 -18.57 9.72
C GLU A 391 8.22 -18.13 9.49
N THR A 392 8.50 -17.35 8.45
CA THR A 392 9.87 -16.86 8.18
C THR A 392 10.19 -15.50 8.81
N ALA A 393 9.18 -14.75 9.25
CA ALA A 393 9.36 -13.48 9.95
C ALA A 393 10.18 -13.62 11.24
N ARG A 394 10.95 -12.58 11.62
CA ARG A 394 11.90 -12.63 12.75
C ARG A 394 11.71 -11.47 13.73
N CYS A 395 11.98 -11.70 15.02
CA CYS A 395 11.98 -10.60 16.00
C CYS A 395 13.29 -9.79 15.95
N GLY A 396 14.41 -10.46 15.68
CA GLY A 396 15.76 -9.89 15.63
C GLY A 396 16.46 -10.13 14.30
N ASN A 397 17.80 -10.22 14.34
CA ASN A 397 18.62 -10.52 13.16
C ASN A 397 18.25 -11.92 12.59
N PRO A 398 17.88 -12.03 11.30
CA PRO A 398 17.54 -13.33 10.70
C PRO A 398 18.70 -14.34 10.71
N ASP A 399 19.95 -13.88 10.75
CA ASP A 399 21.13 -14.74 10.78
C ASP A 399 21.49 -15.20 12.21
N ALA A 400 20.86 -14.61 13.23
CA ALA A 400 21.05 -15.02 14.63
C ALA A 400 20.05 -16.12 15.05
N PRO A 401 20.35 -16.90 16.10
CA PRO A 401 19.38 -17.78 16.72
C PRO A 401 18.11 -17.02 17.14
N MET A 402 16.97 -17.72 17.18
CA MET A 402 15.72 -17.14 17.69
C MET A 402 15.92 -16.65 19.13
N ASN A 403 15.50 -15.42 19.40
CA ASN A 403 15.52 -14.88 20.76
C ASN A 403 14.33 -15.42 21.58
N SER A 404 14.28 -15.06 22.86
CA SER A 404 13.22 -15.50 23.78
C SER A 404 11.82 -15.11 23.30
N ASP A 405 11.70 -13.92 22.74
CA ASP A 405 10.42 -13.34 22.33
C ASP A 405 9.89 -14.05 21.10
N GLU A 406 10.75 -14.27 20.10
CA GLU A 406 10.41 -15.02 18.90
C GLU A 406 9.98 -16.45 19.25
N THR A 407 10.70 -17.10 20.16
CA THR A 407 10.35 -18.45 20.62
C THR A 407 8.95 -18.47 21.26
N GLN A 408 8.64 -17.49 22.11
CA GLN A 408 7.33 -17.39 22.78
C GLN A 408 6.20 -17.08 21.80
N ILE A 409 6.41 -16.15 20.86
CA ILE A 409 5.41 -15.84 19.83
C ILE A 409 5.15 -17.09 19.00
N ARG A 410 6.19 -17.75 18.49
CA ARG A 410 6.02 -18.98 17.68
C ARG A 410 5.31 -20.09 18.45
N ALA A 411 5.58 -20.26 19.75
CA ALA A 411 4.88 -21.24 20.57
C ALA A 411 3.38 -20.93 20.63
N LEU A 412 3.03 -19.67 20.93
CA LEU A 412 1.65 -19.21 20.98
C LEU A 412 0.94 -19.37 19.63
N ILE A 413 1.62 -19.08 18.52
CA ILE A 413 1.07 -19.28 17.18
C ILE A 413 0.82 -20.78 16.92
N ASN A 414 1.78 -21.65 17.25
CA ASN A 414 1.64 -23.09 17.04
C ASN A 414 0.50 -23.73 17.86
N ASP A 415 0.19 -23.14 19.02
CA ASP A 415 -0.90 -23.57 19.89
C ASP A 415 -2.26 -22.99 19.46
N SER A 416 -2.28 -22.01 18.56
CA SER A 416 -3.51 -21.38 18.05
C SER A 416 -4.14 -22.15 16.89
N GLU A 417 -5.46 -21.98 16.71
CA GLU A 417 -6.21 -22.60 15.61
C GLU A 417 -5.71 -22.08 14.25
N GLY A 418 -5.38 -23.01 13.35
CA GLY A 418 -4.84 -22.72 12.01
C GLY A 418 -3.42 -22.13 12.00
N LYS A 419 -2.78 -21.95 13.16
CA LYS A 419 -1.35 -21.65 13.32
C LYS A 419 -0.92 -20.42 12.50
N PHE A 420 0.24 -20.50 11.81
CA PHE A 420 0.77 -19.41 10.99
C PHE A 420 -0.18 -19.03 9.84
N ASP A 421 -0.89 -19.99 9.24
CA ASP A 421 -1.82 -19.72 8.13
C ASP A 421 -2.95 -18.76 8.55
N THR A 422 -3.48 -18.90 9.77
CA THR A 422 -4.51 -17.98 10.28
C THR A 422 -3.96 -16.56 10.39
N ILE A 423 -2.74 -16.41 10.90
CA ILE A 423 -2.10 -15.09 11.07
C ILE A 423 -1.81 -14.45 9.73
N ASP A 424 -1.21 -15.19 8.80
CA ASP A 424 -0.95 -14.72 7.45
C ASP A 424 -2.24 -14.29 6.76
N SER A 425 -3.31 -15.08 6.92
CA SER A 425 -4.62 -14.77 6.33
C SER A 425 -5.23 -13.49 6.91
N VAL A 426 -5.09 -13.26 8.21
CA VAL A 426 -5.57 -12.04 8.88
C VAL A 426 -4.78 -10.83 8.39
N VAL A 427 -3.46 -10.94 8.30
CA VAL A 427 -2.62 -9.84 7.81
C VAL A 427 -2.90 -9.54 6.33
N GLU A 428 -3.04 -10.55 5.48
CA GLU A 428 -3.45 -10.36 4.07
C GLU A 428 -4.87 -9.76 3.97
N TRP A 429 -5.79 -10.14 4.87
CA TRP A 429 -7.10 -9.49 4.97
C TRP A 429 -6.98 -8.01 5.30
N CYS A 430 -6.17 -7.63 6.30
CA CYS A 430 -5.91 -6.22 6.63
C CYS A 430 -5.31 -5.46 5.43
N LYS A 431 -4.36 -6.06 4.70
CA LYS A 431 -3.83 -5.48 3.45
C LYS A 431 -4.92 -5.21 2.42
N ALA A 432 -5.80 -6.19 2.21
CA ALA A 432 -6.90 -6.07 1.27
C ALA A 432 -7.87 -4.95 1.67
N ILE A 433 -8.27 -4.88 2.94
CA ILE A 433 -9.17 -3.84 3.45
C ILE A 433 -8.57 -2.44 3.27
N TYR A 434 -7.30 -2.25 3.65
CA TYR A 434 -6.61 -0.98 3.46
C TYR A 434 -6.64 -0.54 1.99
N HIS A 435 -6.20 -1.41 1.09
CA HIS A 435 -6.15 -1.08 -0.34
C HIS A 435 -7.55 -0.88 -0.95
N ILE A 436 -8.58 -1.58 -0.47
CA ILE A 436 -9.98 -1.33 -0.87
C ILE A 436 -10.42 0.07 -0.40
N GLY A 437 -10.06 0.47 0.83
CA GLY A 437 -10.34 1.78 1.39
C GLY A 437 -9.71 2.91 0.57
N GLU A 438 -8.43 2.78 0.22
CA GLU A 438 -7.71 3.75 -0.62
C GLU A 438 -8.35 3.91 -2.00
N VAL A 439 -8.79 2.80 -2.62
CA VAL A 439 -9.52 2.85 -3.92
C VAL A 439 -10.86 3.56 -3.78
N ARG A 440 -11.50 3.55 -2.60
CA ARG A 440 -12.79 4.21 -2.34
C ARG A 440 -12.65 5.68 -1.98
N HIS A 441 -11.46 6.16 -1.60
CA HIS A 441 -11.30 7.53 -1.16
C HIS A 441 -11.56 8.52 -2.33
N PRO A 442 -12.54 9.46 -2.20
CA PRO A 442 -12.99 10.32 -3.30
C PRO A 442 -11.96 11.36 -3.78
N GLY A 443 -10.79 11.44 -3.12
CA GLY A 443 -9.64 12.20 -3.62
C GLY A 443 -8.84 11.48 -4.72
N VAL A 444 -8.91 10.15 -4.77
CA VAL A 444 -8.21 9.31 -5.76
C VAL A 444 -9.04 9.18 -7.03
N ILE A 445 -10.35 9.04 -6.86
CA ILE A 445 -11.35 8.97 -7.92
C ILE A 445 -12.19 10.22 -7.78
N GLY A 446 -12.06 11.20 -8.69
CA GLY A 446 -12.83 12.45 -8.61
C GLY A 446 -14.30 12.14 -8.35
N ALA A 447 -14.94 12.87 -7.44
CA ALA A 447 -16.24 12.52 -6.82
C ALA A 447 -17.40 12.18 -7.79
N ASN A 448 -17.23 12.40 -9.10
CA ASN A 448 -18.21 12.14 -10.14
C ASN A 448 -17.73 11.15 -11.25
N GLU A 449 -16.55 10.55 -11.13
CA GLU A 449 -15.97 9.66 -12.15
C GLU A 449 -16.13 8.19 -11.77
N GLU A 450 -16.77 7.37 -12.62
CA GLU A 450 -16.79 5.92 -12.41
C GLU A 450 -15.37 5.34 -12.62
N PRO A 451 -14.88 4.41 -11.76
CA PRO A 451 -13.52 3.86 -11.83
C PRO A 451 -13.16 3.23 -13.17
N ALA A 452 -14.17 2.68 -13.88
CA ALA A 452 -13.99 2.09 -15.20
C ALA A 452 -13.49 3.12 -16.24
N HIS A 453 -13.77 4.41 -16.05
CA HIS A 453 -13.29 5.46 -16.93
C HIS A 453 -11.84 5.90 -16.64
N LEU A 454 -11.38 5.84 -15.39
CA LEU A 454 -10.01 6.23 -15.02
C LEU A 454 -8.93 5.30 -15.59
N ILE A 455 -9.28 4.04 -15.84
CA ILE A 455 -8.42 3.06 -16.53
C ILE A 455 -8.15 3.48 -17.98
N LEU A 456 -9.10 4.17 -18.60
CA LEU A 456 -9.05 4.57 -20.01
C LEU A 456 -8.54 6.01 -20.21
N LEU A 457 -8.39 6.79 -19.13
CA LEU A 457 -8.07 8.23 -19.16
C LEU A 457 -6.63 8.53 -18.70
N GLY A 458 -5.64 7.88 -19.32
CA GLY A 458 -4.36 8.47 -19.76
C GLY A 458 -3.39 9.18 -18.80
N GLY A 459 -3.62 9.28 -17.49
CA GLY A 459 -2.65 9.82 -16.53
C GLY A 459 -1.74 8.71 -15.99
N SER A 460 -0.49 8.61 -16.49
CA SER A 460 0.40 7.46 -16.24
C SER A 460 0.62 7.13 -14.75
N SER A 461 0.72 8.12 -13.87
CA SER A 461 1.00 7.87 -12.44
C SER A 461 -0.22 7.38 -11.66
N ARG A 462 -1.40 7.94 -11.91
CA ARG A 462 -2.64 7.54 -11.20
C ARG A 462 -3.15 6.19 -11.67
N PHE A 463 -3.05 5.91 -12.97
CA PHE A 463 -3.47 4.63 -13.51
C PHE A 463 -2.55 3.49 -13.04
N ASP A 464 -1.24 3.71 -13.06
CA ASP A 464 -0.28 2.73 -12.55
C ASP A 464 -0.49 2.48 -11.05
N TYR A 465 -0.69 3.53 -10.26
CA TYR A 465 -1.04 3.40 -8.84
C TYR A 465 -2.32 2.58 -8.63
N LEU A 466 -3.41 2.91 -9.32
CA LEU A 466 -4.67 2.18 -9.19
C LEU A 466 -4.52 0.71 -9.63
N ALA A 467 -3.83 0.44 -10.73
CA ALA A 467 -3.58 -0.92 -11.20
C ALA A 467 -2.71 -1.73 -10.23
N LYS A 468 -1.69 -1.10 -9.65
CA LYS A 468 -0.85 -1.66 -8.58
C LYS A 468 -1.67 -1.98 -7.34
N THR A 469 -2.49 -1.05 -6.86
CA THR A 469 -3.38 -1.25 -5.71
C THR A 469 -4.38 -2.37 -5.97
N LEU A 470 -5.09 -2.36 -7.10
CA LEU A 470 -6.04 -3.42 -7.46
C LEU A 470 -5.36 -4.79 -7.58
N SER A 471 -4.14 -4.84 -8.12
CA SER A 471 -3.34 -6.07 -8.17
C SER A 471 -3.00 -6.58 -6.77
N SER A 472 -2.61 -5.67 -5.87
CA SER A 472 -2.29 -5.98 -4.47
C SER A 472 -3.52 -6.52 -3.74
N VAL A 473 -4.69 -5.86 -3.88
CA VAL A 473 -5.96 -6.32 -3.29
C VAL A 473 -6.30 -7.72 -3.79
N ALA A 474 -6.32 -7.92 -5.11
CA ALA A 474 -6.75 -9.18 -5.68
C ALA A 474 -5.82 -10.33 -5.27
N THR A 475 -4.51 -10.05 -5.23
CA THR A 475 -3.50 -11.00 -4.76
C THR A 475 -3.69 -11.32 -3.27
N ALA A 476 -3.94 -10.32 -2.43
CA ALA A 476 -4.22 -10.51 -1.00
C ALA A 476 -5.50 -11.34 -0.78
N ILE A 477 -6.59 -11.05 -1.51
CA ILE A 477 -7.85 -11.80 -1.44
C ILE A 477 -7.65 -13.26 -1.89
N ASP A 478 -6.89 -13.49 -2.95
CA ASP A 478 -6.62 -14.84 -3.46
C ASP A 478 -5.82 -15.70 -2.46
N ARG A 479 -4.95 -15.05 -1.67
CA ARG A 479 -4.16 -15.70 -0.62
C ARG A 479 -4.94 -16.03 0.65
N ILE A 480 -6.12 -15.45 0.86
CA ILE A 480 -6.98 -15.81 1.99
C ILE A 480 -7.60 -17.18 1.68
N PRO A 481 -7.28 -18.24 2.46
CA PRO A 481 -7.85 -19.55 2.25
C PRO A 481 -9.38 -19.45 2.25
N SER A 482 -10.02 -20.00 1.22
CA SER A 482 -11.47 -20.16 1.25
C SER A 482 -11.80 -21.08 2.43
N ARG A 483 -12.50 -20.57 3.46
CA ARG A 483 -13.07 -21.43 4.50
C ARG A 483 -13.85 -22.53 3.77
N LYS A 484 -13.38 -23.77 3.88
CA LYS A 484 -14.17 -24.92 3.45
C LYS A 484 -15.39 -24.88 4.37
N THR A 485 -16.54 -24.52 3.83
CA THR A 485 -17.80 -24.68 4.53
C THR A 485 -17.96 -26.19 4.74
N GLU A 486 -17.75 -26.64 5.98
CA GLU A 486 -18.08 -28.01 6.40
C GLU A 486 -19.60 -28.22 6.42
#